data_AF-A0A108U4Y1-F1
#
_entry.id   AF-A0A108U4Y1-F1
#
_cell.length_a   1.000
_cell.length_b   1.000
_cell.length_c   1.000
_cell.angle_alpha   90.00
_cell.angle_beta   90.00
_cell.angle_gamma   90.00
#
_symmetry.space_group_name_H-M   'P 1'
#
loop_
_entity.id
_entity.type
_entity.pdbx_description
1 polymer ?
#
loop_
_entity_poly.entity_id
_entity_poly.type
_entity_poly.pdbx_seq_one_letter_code
_entity_poly.pdbx_strand_id
1 'polypeptide(L)'
;MRASMPWALLAMLSVAGCATVPDADSSGACSKENSDWCDVYDVAAASERDLRSNDAAVAVDCPMHFDRPPAAAIMPECVALIGAALVLLNRRFSEDLQPVEPSAVRYSDQTSCLDTFVSGREGADCFTAIRASIPLKWLTPPRKR
;
A
#
# COMPACT_ATOMS: atom_id res chain seq x y z
N MET A 1 39.21 52.40 22.13
CA MET A 1 38.51 53.66 21.80
C MET A 1 38.53 53.86 20.29
N ARG A 2 37.38 54.30 19.72
CA ARG A 2 37.07 54.67 18.31
C ARG A 2 37.03 53.49 17.32
N ALA A 3 35.88 52.87 17.02
CA ALA A 3 34.58 53.31 16.45
C ALA A 3 34.63 53.61 14.94
N SER A 4 34.06 52.69 14.16
CA SER A 4 33.44 52.89 12.82
C SER A 4 32.47 51.72 12.49
N MET A 5 31.16 51.91 12.74
CA MET A 5 30.04 51.23 12.03
C MET A 5 29.89 51.91 10.63
N PRO A 6 29.27 51.32 9.56
CA PRO A 6 27.96 50.67 9.59
C PRO A 6 27.64 49.57 8.54
N TRP A 7 26.61 48.77 8.86
CA TRP A 7 25.50 48.33 7.98
C TRP A 7 25.74 48.14 6.46
N ALA A 8 25.78 46.88 6.01
CA ALA A 8 25.26 46.49 4.70
C ALA A 8 24.85 45.01 4.69
N LEU A 9 23.54 44.76 4.49
CA LEU A 9 22.93 43.57 3.86
C LEU A 9 23.03 42.26 4.70
N LEU A 10 22.02 41.76 5.43
CA LEU A 10 20.59 41.66 5.12
C LEU A 10 20.31 41.26 3.67
N ALA A 11 20.68 40.02 3.30
CA ALA A 11 19.96 39.20 2.32
C ALA A 11 20.69 37.85 2.07
N MET A 12 20.49 36.89 2.96
CA MET A 12 20.47 35.47 2.55
C MET A 12 19.28 34.78 3.21
N LEU A 13 18.10 35.36 2.97
CA LEU A 13 16.81 34.68 3.01
C LEU A 13 16.59 34.12 1.60
N SER A 14 17.07 32.90 1.35
CA SER A 14 16.86 32.09 0.13
C SER A 14 17.66 30.81 0.37
N VAL A 15 17.15 29.59 0.53
CA VAL A 15 15.90 28.98 0.13
C VAL A 15 15.68 27.88 1.17
N ALA A 16 14.76 28.09 2.13
CA ALA A 16 14.15 26.94 2.80
C ALA A 16 13.25 26.32 1.74
N GLY A 17 13.85 25.52 0.86
CA GLY A 17 13.10 24.70 -0.07
C GLY A 17 12.16 23.91 0.80
N CYS A 18 10.86 24.11 0.60
CA CYS A 18 9.90 23.08 0.91
C CYS A 18 10.44 21.83 0.22
N ALA A 19 11.15 20.99 0.97
CA ALA A 19 11.28 19.60 0.65
C ALA A 19 9.86 19.08 0.75
N THR A 20 9.08 19.29 -0.32
CA THR A 20 8.05 18.35 -0.70
C THR A 20 8.81 17.04 -0.75
N VAL A 21 8.70 16.27 0.32
CA VAL A 21 9.08 14.86 0.33
C VAL A 21 8.47 14.34 -0.97
N PRO A 22 9.27 13.92 -1.97
CA PRO A 22 8.69 13.28 -3.14
C PRO A 22 7.80 12.19 -2.55
N ASP A 23 6.51 12.19 -2.91
CA ASP A 23 5.64 11.04 -2.67
C ASP A 23 6.52 9.83 -2.94
N ALA A 24 6.91 9.12 -1.87
CA ALA A 24 7.82 7.99 -1.98
C ALA A 24 7.24 7.15 -3.10
N ASP A 25 8.02 6.94 -4.18
CA ASP A 25 7.57 6.21 -5.37
C ASP A 25 6.84 4.97 -4.86
N SER A 26 5.51 5.03 -4.87
CA SER A 26 4.71 3.88 -4.54
C SER A 26 5.11 2.90 -5.62
N SER A 27 5.54 1.71 -5.23
CA SER A 27 6.02 0.64 -6.11
C SER A 27 5.02 0.28 -7.23
N GLY A 28 3.84 0.91 -7.25
CA GLY A 28 2.73 0.61 -8.12
C GLY A 28 2.10 -0.72 -7.77
N ALA A 29 2.54 -1.39 -6.69
CA ALA A 29 2.12 -2.74 -6.32
C ALA A 29 0.58 -2.83 -6.20
N CYS A 30 -0.05 -1.86 -5.54
CA CYS A 30 -1.50 -1.82 -5.39
C CYS A 30 -2.23 -1.09 -6.52
N SER A 31 -1.61 -0.93 -7.69
CA SER A 31 -2.31 -0.49 -8.90
C SER A 31 -2.99 -1.67 -9.60
N LYS A 32 -3.98 -1.38 -10.45
CA LYS A 32 -4.70 -2.41 -11.22
C LYS A 32 -3.79 -3.27 -12.11
N GLU A 33 -2.72 -2.69 -12.65
CA GLU A 33 -1.78 -3.40 -13.54
C GLU A 33 -0.87 -4.36 -12.76
N ASN A 34 -0.64 -4.10 -11.48
CA ASN A 34 0.24 -4.87 -10.62
C ASN A 34 -0.51 -5.56 -9.48
N SER A 35 -1.83 -5.76 -9.58
CA SER A 35 -2.66 -6.20 -8.45
C SER A 35 -2.21 -7.51 -7.81
N ASP A 36 -1.48 -8.36 -8.55
CA ASP A 36 -0.88 -9.61 -8.04
C ASP A 36 0.38 -9.41 -7.19
N TRP A 37 0.88 -8.17 -7.11
CA TRP A 37 2.03 -7.78 -6.30
C TRP A 37 1.63 -6.96 -5.07
N CYS A 38 0.36 -6.60 -4.92
CA CYS A 38 -0.13 -5.85 -3.77
C CYS A 38 -0.24 -6.77 -2.56
N ASP A 39 0.71 -6.68 -1.64
CA ASP A 39 0.59 -7.37 -0.35
C ASP A 39 -0.09 -6.49 0.70
N VAL A 40 -0.51 -7.10 1.81
CA VAL A 40 -1.21 -6.41 2.91
C VAL A 40 -0.42 -5.27 3.54
N TYR A 41 0.92 -5.30 3.46
CA TYR A 41 1.78 -4.26 4.00
C TYR A 41 1.86 -3.04 3.06
N ASP A 42 1.69 -3.25 1.75
CA ASP A 42 1.69 -2.19 0.75
C ASP A 42 0.41 -1.33 0.77
N VAL A 43 -0.75 -1.90 1.11
CA VAL A 43 -2.06 -1.22 1.02
C VAL A 43 -2.09 0.11 1.77
N ALA A 44 -1.56 0.15 2.99
CA ALA A 44 -1.58 1.36 3.81
C ALA A 44 -0.66 2.47 3.25
N ALA A 45 0.42 2.08 2.56
CA ALA A 45 1.40 2.97 1.97
C ALA A 45 1.04 3.38 0.53
N ALA A 46 0.21 2.60 -0.17
CA ALA A 46 -0.19 2.82 -1.56
C ALA A 46 -0.68 4.25 -1.83
N SER A 47 -0.34 4.78 -3.01
CA SER A 47 -0.78 6.11 -3.39
C SER A 47 -2.28 6.13 -3.71
N GLU A 48 -2.92 7.30 -3.56
CA GLU A 48 -4.33 7.49 -3.99
C GLU A 48 -4.50 7.11 -5.46
N ARG A 49 -3.52 7.44 -6.31
CA ARG A 49 -3.52 7.12 -7.73
C ARG A 49 -3.57 5.62 -7.97
N ASP A 50 -2.75 4.85 -7.27
CA ASP A 50 -2.68 3.40 -7.45
C ASP A 50 -3.97 2.75 -6.95
N LEU A 51 -4.44 3.14 -5.76
CA LEU A 51 -5.69 2.64 -5.20
C LEU A 51 -6.89 2.99 -6.09
N ARG A 52 -6.97 4.20 -6.64
CA ARG A 52 -8.02 4.63 -7.59
C ARG A 52 -7.90 4.03 -8.99
N SER A 53 -6.73 3.51 -9.37
CA SER A 53 -6.60 2.78 -10.63
C SER A 53 -7.38 1.46 -10.58
N ASN A 54 -7.64 0.95 -9.38
CA ASN A 54 -8.59 -0.14 -9.16
C ASN A 54 -10.02 0.40 -9.24
N ASP A 55 -10.89 -0.29 -9.98
CA ASP A 55 -12.25 0.18 -10.23
C ASP A 55 -13.09 0.22 -8.94
N ALA A 56 -13.42 -0.96 -8.38
CA ALA A 56 -14.34 -1.08 -7.23
C ALA A 56 -13.71 -1.69 -5.98
N ALA A 57 -12.60 -2.41 -6.12
CA ALA A 57 -11.89 -3.06 -5.03
C ALA A 57 -10.42 -3.26 -5.39
N VAL A 58 -9.56 -3.22 -4.38
CA VAL A 58 -8.15 -3.61 -4.50
C VAL A 58 -8.00 -5.05 -4.00
N ALA A 59 -7.30 -5.87 -4.79
CA ALA A 59 -6.90 -7.21 -4.40
C ALA A 59 -5.60 -7.13 -3.60
N VAL A 60 -5.54 -7.86 -2.49
CA VAL A 60 -4.45 -7.78 -1.50
C VAL A 60 -4.08 -9.17 -1.06
N ASP A 61 -2.83 -9.54 -1.24
CA ASP A 61 -2.29 -10.82 -0.79
C ASP A 61 -1.86 -10.75 0.68
N CYS A 62 -2.36 -11.70 1.46
CA CYS A 62 -1.82 -11.98 2.79
C CYS A 62 -0.53 -12.82 2.67
N PRO A 63 0.27 -12.92 3.75
CA PRO A 63 1.52 -13.68 3.72
C PRO A 63 1.37 -15.09 3.13
N MET A 64 2.30 -15.47 2.25
CA MET A 64 2.35 -16.79 1.64
C MET A 64 2.98 -17.81 2.60
N HIS A 65 2.38 -18.99 2.69
CA HIS A 65 2.86 -20.09 3.54
C HIS A 65 3.31 -21.28 2.67
N PHE A 66 4.63 -21.47 2.56
CA PHE A 66 5.24 -22.56 1.77
C PHE A 66 5.25 -23.92 2.50
N ASP A 67 4.99 -23.93 3.80
CA ASP A 67 4.69 -25.14 4.59
C ASP A 67 3.26 -25.67 4.34
N ARG A 68 2.44 -24.93 3.58
CA ARG A 68 1.10 -25.30 3.10
C ARG A 68 0.13 -25.75 4.21
N PRO A 69 -0.03 -24.96 5.29
CA PRO A 69 -1.12 -25.20 6.23
C PRO A 69 -2.47 -25.03 5.52
N PRO A 70 -3.56 -25.66 5.99
CA PRO A 70 -4.89 -25.39 5.45
C PRO A 70 -5.25 -23.91 5.55
N ALA A 71 -5.92 -23.36 4.53
CA ALA A 71 -6.36 -21.95 4.48
C ALA A 71 -7.07 -21.47 5.77
N ALA A 72 -7.88 -22.35 6.38
CA ALA A 72 -8.58 -22.05 7.63
C ALA A 72 -7.63 -21.77 8.82
N ALA A 73 -6.43 -22.35 8.83
CA ALA A 73 -5.43 -22.16 9.88
C ALA A 73 -4.75 -20.78 9.81
N ILE A 74 -4.59 -20.22 8.61
CA ILE A 74 -3.92 -18.93 8.36
C ILE A 74 -4.90 -17.75 8.21
N MET A 75 -6.20 -18.04 8.02
CA MET A 75 -7.25 -17.02 7.91
C MET A 75 -7.25 -15.99 9.05
N PRO A 76 -7.10 -16.37 10.35
CA PRO A 76 -7.11 -15.38 11.43
C PRO A 76 -5.96 -14.36 11.35
N GLU A 77 -4.78 -14.80 10.93
CA GLU A 77 -3.63 -13.92 10.72
C GLU A 77 -3.92 -12.91 9.60
N CYS A 78 -4.42 -13.39 8.47
CA CYS A 78 -4.80 -12.54 7.34
C CYS A 78 -5.85 -11.50 7.73
N VAL A 79 -6.91 -11.90 8.45
CA VAL A 79 -7.95 -10.98 8.93
C VAL A 79 -7.38 -9.91 9.87
N ALA A 80 -6.45 -10.27 10.75
CA ALA A 80 -5.82 -9.32 11.66
C ALA A 80 -4.96 -8.28 10.92
N LEU A 81 -4.15 -8.72 9.95
CA LEU A 81 -3.32 -7.83 9.13
C LEU A 81 -4.17 -6.89 8.28
N ILE A 82 -5.22 -7.41 7.64
CA ILE A 82 -6.16 -6.59 6.88
C ILE A 82 -6.85 -5.59 7.81
N GLY A 83 -7.31 -6.00 8.99
CA GLY A 83 -7.90 -5.10 9.96
C GLY A 83 -6.98 -3.92 10.32
N ALA A 84 -5.69 -4.19 10.55
CA ALA A 84 -4.70 -3.15 10.79
C ALA A 84 -4.49 -2.23 9.58
N ALA A 85 -4.42 -2.79 8.37
CA ALA A 85 -4.30 -2.03 7.13
C ALA A 85 -5.52 -1.11 6.90
N LEU A 86 -6.74 -1.60 7.19
CA LEU A 86 -7.97 -0.80 7.08
C LEU A 86 -7.98 0.40 8.02
N VAL A 87 -7.49 0.25 9.25
CA VAL A 87 -7.37 1.38 10.20
C VAL A 87 -6.49 2.49 9.61
N LEU A 88 -5.36 2.13 9.02
CA LEU A 88 -4.44 3.09 8.41
C LEU A 88 -5.02 3.71 7.14
N LEU A 89 -5.61 2.89 6.26
CA LEU A 89 -6.27 3.32 5.02
C LEU A 89 -7.40 4.31 5.30
N ASN A 90 -8.34 3.95 6.19
CA ASN A 90 -9.49 4.78 6.56
C ASN A 90 -9.05 6.09 7.23
N ARG A 91 -7.97 6.07 8.02
CA ARG A 91 -7.42 7.28 8.61
C ARG A 91 -6.78 8.20 7.56
N ARG A 92 -6.02 7.64 6.62
CA ARG A 92 -5.29 8.40 5.60
C ARG A 92 -6.24 9.07 4.60
N PHE A 93 -7.31 8.38 4.21
CA PHE A 93 -8.28 8.85 3.21
C PHE A 93 -9.65 9.18 3.81
N SER A 94 -9.71 9.59 5.09
CA SER A 94 -10.98 9.79 5.82
C SER A 94 -11.94 10.79 5.19
N GLU A 95 -11.42 11.73 4.39
CA GLU A 95 -12.22 12.76 3.70
C GLU A 95 -12.66 12.32 2.28
N ASP A 96 -11.96 11.35 1.68
CA ASP A 96 -12.10 11.00 0.26
C ASP A 96 -12.67 9.60 0.03
N LEU A 97 -12.53 8.69 0.99
CA LEU A 97 -12.93 7.29 0.92
C LEU A 97 -14.04 7.01 1.92
N GLN A 98 -15.12 6.35 1.49
CA GLN A 98 -16.11 5.83 2.43
C GLN A 98 -15.41 4.81 3.35
N PRO A 99 -15.50 4.96 4.68
CA PRO A 99 -14.83 4.05 5.61
C PRO A 99 -15.15 2.59 5.29
N VAL A 100 -14.11 1.78 5.18
CA VAL A 100 -14.23 0.35 4.90
C VAL A 100 -14.31 -0.40 6.21
N GLU A 101 -15.46 -1.03 6.45
CA GLU A 101 -15.67 -1.90 7.59
C GLU A 101 -15.02 -3.28 7.34
N PRO A 102 -14.42 -3.93 8.35
CA PRO A 102 -13.81 -5.26 8.18
C PRO A 102 -14.76 -6.32 7.62
N SER A 103 -16.07 -6.20 7.92
CA SER A 103 -17.11 -7.11 7.43
C SER A 103 -17.41 -6.98 5.93
N ALA A 104 -16.99 -5.89 5.29
CA ALA A 104 -17.15 -5.67 3.86
C ALA A 104 -16.04 -6.36 3.03
N VAL A 105 -14.92 -6.74 3.66
CA VAL A 105 -13.81 -7.42 2.99
C VAL A 105 -14.21 -8.85 2.64
N ARG A 106 -13.89 -9.27 1.42
CA ARG A 106 -14.06 -10.65 0.97
C ARG A 106 -12.71 -11.36 0.94
N TYR A 107 -12.68 -12.60 1.40
CA TYR A 107 -11.47 -13.41 1.46
C TYR A 107 -11.64 -14.62 0.55
N SER A 108 -10.57 -15.01 -0.11
CA SER A 108 -10.52 -16.16 -1.01
C SER A 108 -9.22 -16.93 -0.78
N ASP A 109 -9.30 -18.26 -0.84
CA ASP A 109 -8.13 -19.13 -0.85
C ASP A 109 -7.45 -19.02 -2.22
N GLN A 110 -6.13 -18.85 -2.22
CA GLN A 110 -5.28 -18.72 -3.41
C GLN A 110 -4.18 -19.79 -3.43
N THR A 111 -4.42 -20.95 -2.83
CA THR A 111 -3.48 -22.07 -2.89
C THR A 111 -3.06 -22.35 -4.34
N SER A 112 -1.78 -22.17 -4.61
CA SER A 112 -1.22 -22.23 -5.97
C SER A 112 0.23 -22.70 -5.91
N CYS A 113 0.79 -23.02 -7.07
CA CYS A 113 2.21 -23.27 -7.22
C CYS A 113 2.81 -22.24 -8.16
N LEU A 114 3.91 -21.61 -7.72
CA LEU A 114 4.71 -20.76 -8.59
C LEU A 114 5.66 -21.64 -9.37
N ASP A 115 5.68 -21.47 -10.69
CA ASP A 115 6.76 -22.00 -11.52
C ASP A 115 8.02 -21.18 -11.24
N THR A 116 8.79 -21.60 -10.25
CA THR A 116 10.07 -20.98 -9.92
C THR A 116 11.14 -21.60 -10.81
N PHE A 117 11.60 -20.86 -11.81
CA PHE A 117 12.82 -21.18 -12.57
C PHE A 117 14.06 -20.97 -11.70
N VAL A 118 14.19 -21.73 -10.61
CA VAL A 118 15.40 -21.75 -9.79
C VAL A 118 16.29 -22.88 -10.30
N SER A 119 17.46 -22.50 -10.84
CA SER A 119 18.60 -23.38 -11.12
C SER A 119 18.40 -24.56 -12.11
N GLY A 120 17.55 -24.39 -13.12
CA GLY A 120 17.52 -25.30 -14.29
C GLY A 120 16.93 -26.69 -14.03
N ARG A 121 16.22 -26.86 -12.90
CA ARG A 121 15.27 -27.94 -12.69
C ARG A 121 13.87 -27.33 -12.68
N GLU A 122 12.95 -27.90 -13.44
CA GLU A 122 11.52 -27.65 -13.23
C GLU A 122 11.17 -28.09 -11.81
N GLY A 123 10.74 -27.14 -10.99
CA GLY A 123 10.20 -27.35 -9.66
C GLY A 123 9.15 -26.28 -9.40
N ALA A 124 8.00 -26.69 -8.87
CA ALA A 124 6.93 -25.77 -8.53
C ALA A 124 6.96 -25.53 -7.01
N ASP A 125 7.16 -24.28 -6.58
CA ASP A 125 7.04 -23.92 -5.18
C ASP A 125 5.56 -23.66 -4.87
N CYS A 126 4.92 -24.69 -4.32
CA CYS A 126 3.52 -24.62 -3.90
C CYS A 126 3.38 -23.90 -2.56
N PHE A 127 2.39 -23.04 -2.46
CA PHE A 127 2.09 -22.26 -1.27
C PHE A 127 0.59 -22.23 -1.00
N THR A 128 0.24 -21.96 0.25
CA THR A 128 -1.13 -21.58 0.63
C THR A 128 -1.13 -20.09 0.97
N ALA A 129 -2.08 -19.35 0.41
CA ALA A 129 -2.27 -17.93 0.68
C ALA A 129 -3.76 -17.60 0.70
N ILE A 130 -4.08 -16.48 1.33
CA ILE A 130 -5.41 -15.87 1.29
C ILE A 130 -5.29 -14.55 0.56
N ARG A 131 -6.21 -14.28 -0.38
CA ARG A 131 -6.36 -12.97 -1.02
C ARG A 131 -7.61 -12.29 -0.51
N ALA A 132 -7.43 -11.08 -0.02
CA ALA A 132 -8.49 -10.18 0.39
C ALA A 132 -8.87 -9.24 -0.77
N SER A 133 -10.16 -8.99 -0.93
CA SER A 133 -10.71 -7.97 -1.82
C SER A 133 -11.29 -6.86 -0.95
N ILE A 134 -10.59 -5.73 -0.89
CA ILE A 134 -10.97 -4.57 -0.10
C ILE A 134 -11.78 -3.62 -0.99
N PRO A 135 -13.09 -3.39 -0.72
CA PRO A 135 -13.88 -2.49 -1.53
C PRO A 135 -13.43 -1.04 -1.34
N LEU A 136 -13.25 -0.32 -2.44
CA LEU A 136 -12.84 1.09 -2.43
C LEU A 136 -13.97 1.93 -3.02
N LYS A 137 -14.67 2.67 -2.16
CA LYS A 137 -15.74 3.59 -2.59
C LYS A 137 -15.36 5.03 -2.32
N TRP A 138 -14.86 5.68 -3.36
CA TRP A 138 -14.45 7.07 -3.31
C TRP A 138 -15.65 8.02 -3.30
N LEU A 139 -15.65 8.98 -2.38
CA LEU A 139 -16.66 10.02 -2.21
C LEU A 139 -16.36 11.25 -3.08
N THR A 140 -15.08 11.48 -3.37
CA THR A 140 -14.58 12.64 -4.08
C THR A 140 -13.93 12.23 -5.42
N PRO A 141 -13.92 13.12 -6.42
CA PRO A 141 -13.11 12.92 -7.62
C PRO A 141 -11.62 12.92 -7.25
N PRO A 142 -10.74 12.32 -8.08
CA PRO A 142 -9.30 12.32 -7.84
C PRO A 142 -8.77 13.74 -7.70
N ARG A 143 -7.90 13.97 -6.71
CA ARG A 143 -7.27 15.28 -6.48
C ARG A 143 -6.41 15.65 -7.70
N LYS A 144 -6.57 16.87 -8.21
CA LYS A 144 -5.70 17.42 -9.26
C LYS A 144 -4.33 17.72 -8.65
N ARG A 145 -3.28 17.17 -9.26
CA ARG A 145 -1.89 17.53 -8.95
C ARG A 145 -1.57 18.93 -9.43
#